data_AF-A0A7S4GL93-F1
#
_entry.id   AF-A0A7S4GL93-F1
#
_cell.length_a   1.000
_cell.length_b   1.000
_cell.length_c   1.000
_cell.angle_alpha   90.00
_cell.angle_beta   90.00
_cell.angle_gamma   90.00
#
_symmetry.space_group_name_H-M   'P 1'
#
loop_
_entity.id
_entity.type
_entity.pdbx_description
1 polymer ?
#
loop_
_entity_poly.entity_id
_entity_poly.type
_entity_poly.pdbx_seq_one_letter_code
_entity_poly.pdbx_strand_id
1 'polypeptide(L)'
;MRVSAAFAASVSATQCTYPGGNCYELNMQTCQGSSTFTLHGLWPEWANECGGTALDINALSSIRSDLEKYWLSCPEYGSDNETFWKHEWEKHGTCSGMGQLEFFQKGLALRQQYLSKCSGGSTCTVCFDKTFATLEDCPGSETMV
;
A
#
# COMPACT_ATOMS: atom_id res chain seq x y z
N MET A 1 40.88 8.07 -33.68
CA MET A 1 39.95 8.67 -32.71
C MET A 1 38.59 7.98 -32.85
N ARG A 2 38.33 6.97 -32.03
CA ARG A 2 36.99 6.36 -31.86
C ARG A 2 36.92 5.91 -30.41
N VAL A 3 36.35 6.76 -29.57
CA VAL A 3 35.97 6.37 -28.22
C VAL A 3 34.60 5.73 -28.38
N SER A 4 34.55 4.40 -28.25
CA SER A 4 33.28 3.66 -28.24
C SER A 4 32.51 4.07 -26.99
N ALA A 5 31.36 4.69 -27.16
CA ALA A 5 30.43 4.94 -26.07
C ALA A 5 29.85 3.60 -25.62
N ALA A 6 30.13 3.22 -24.37
CA ALA A 6 29.39 2.15 -23.71
C ALA A 6 27.99 2.69 -23.39
N PHE A 7 26.97 2.19 -24.10
CA PHE A 7 25.59 2.37 -23.68
C PHE A 7 25.39 1.53 -22.42
N ALA A 8 25.30 2.17 -21.25
CA ALA A 8 24.76 1.53 -20.07
C ALA A 8 23.29 1.19 -20.40
N ALA A 9 22.97 -0.09 -20.54
CA ALA A 9 21.59 -0.53 -20.55
C ALA A 9 20.99 -0.13 -19.19
N SER A 10 20.06 0.82 -19.19
CA SER A 10 19.21 1.07 -18.03
C SER A 10 18.48 -0.23 -17.75
N VAL A 11 18.80 -0.90 -16.64
CA VAL A 11 17.93 -1.93 -16.08
C VAL A 11 16.62 -1.21 -15.84
N SER A 12 15.61 -1.50 -16.68
CA SER A 12 14.26 -1.00 -16.43
C SER A 12 13.88 -1.61 -15.08
N ALA A 13 13.86 -0.80 -14.03
CA ALA A 13 13.32 -1.23 -12.75
C ALA A 13 11.95 -1.85 -13.04
N THR A 14 11.66 -3.00 -12.42
CA THR A 14 10.37 -3.65 -12.63
C THR A 14 9.33 -2.74 -11.98
N GLN A 15 8.71 -1.89 -12.79
CA GLN A 15 7.82 -0.84 -12.32
C GLN A 15 6.66 -1.48 -11.58
N CYS A 16 6.35 -0.96 -10.39
CA CYS A 16 5.32 -1.55 -9.56
C CYS A 16 3.92 -1.16 -10.06
N THR A 17 3.40 -1.88 -11.06
CA THR A 17 2.14 -1.55 -11.74
C THR A 17 1.13 -2.69 -11.68
N TYR A 18 -0.12 -2.38 -11.34
CA TYR A 18 -1.26 -3.25 -11.61
C TYR A 18 -1.84 -3.03 -13.02
N PRO A 19 -2.28 -4.10 -13.71
CA PRO A 19 -2.17 -5.51 -13.30
C PRO A 19 -0.84 -6.16 -13.71
N GLY A 20 -0.40 -7.14 -12.90
CA GLY A 20 0.71 -8.05 -13.23
C GLY A 20 2.06 -7.69 -12.63
N GLY A 21 2.15 -6.60 -11.85
CA GLY A 21 3.35 -6.20 -11.14
C GLY A 21 3.74 -7.19 -10.05
N ASN A 22 5.02 -7.54 -9.97
CA ASN A 22 5.54 -8.42 -8.92
C ASN A 22 5.99 -7.62 -7.70
N CYS A 23 5.08 -6.85 -7.13
CA CYS A 23 5.37 -5.90 -6.07
C CYS A 23 4.14 -5.65 -5.18
N TYR A 24 4.36 -4.96 -4.07
CA TYR A 24 3.31 -4.36 -3.26
C TYR A 24 3.36 -2.84 -3.39
N GLU A 25 2.19 -2.22 -3.55
CA GLU A 25 1.99 -0.79 -3.37
C GLU A 25 1.41 -0.52 -1.96
N LEU A 26 2.09 0.32 -1.18
CA LEU A 26 1.57 0.89 0.05
C LEU A 26 1.01 2.27 -0.27
N ASN A 27 -0.31 2.38 -0.25
CA ASN A 27 -1.02 3.63 -0.55
C ASN A 27 -1.46 4.30 0.76
N MET A 28 -1.03 5.55 0.94
CA MET A 28 -1.34 6.38 2.09
C MET A 28 -2.06 7.65 1.65
N GLN A 29 -2.92 8.17 2.52
CA GLN A 29 -3.75 9.33 2.25
C GLN A 29 -3.89 10.24 3.48
N THR A 30 -4.28 11.49 3.29
CA THR A 30 -4.71 12.36 4.38
C THR A 30 -6.23 12.33 4.48
N CYS A 31 -6.76 12.08 5.68
CA CYS A 31 -8.20 12.21 5.96
C CYS A 31 -8.49 13.46 6.79
N GLN A 32 -9.68 14.04 6.66
CA GLN A 32 -10.13 15.12 7.51
C GLN A 32 -10.05 14.72 9.00
N GLY A 33 -9.40 15.55 9.81
CA GLY A 33 -9.23 15.32 11.25
C GLY A 33 -8.01 14.47 11.63
N SER A 34 -7.30 13.88 10.65
CA SER A 34 -6.00 13.26 10.91
C SER A 34 -4.87 14.27 10.78
N SER A 35 -3.93 14.27 11.73
CA SER A 35 -2.72 15.12 11.68
C SER A 35 -1.56 14.46 10.94
N THR A 36 -1.78 13.28 10.36
CA THR A 36 -0.75 12.44 9.73
C THR A 36 -1.37 11.63 8.59
N PHE A 37 -0.55 11.16 7.65
CA PHE A 37 -1.01 10.21 6.63
C PHE A 37 -1.58 8.96 7.30
N THR A 38 -2.75 8.54 6.88
CA THR A 38 -3.39 7.27 7.20
C THR A 38 -3.19 6.31 6.03
N LEU A 39 -3.51 5.03 6.23
CA LEU A 39 -3.52 4.05 5.16
C LEU A 39 -4.79 4.21 4.34
N HIS A 40 -4.61 4.21 3.03
CA HIS A 40 -5.65 3.79 2.11
C HIS A 40 -5.58 2.27 1.98
N GLY A 41 -4.42 1.72 1.62
CA GLY A 41 -4.36 0.33 1.17
C GLY A 41 -2.99 -0.35 1.13
N LEU A 42 -3.06 -1.65 1.41
CA LEU A 42 -2.12 -2.76 1.19
C LEU A 42 -2.26 -3.46 -0.16
N TRP A 43 -1.64 -3.07 -1.28
CA TRP A 43 -2.03 -3.62 -2.58
C TRP A 43 -0.99 -4.54 -3.24
N PRO A 44 -1.27 -5.84 -3.37
CA PRO A 44 -0.57 -6.71 -4.30
C PRO A 44 -0.87 -6.30 -5.75
N GLU A 45 0.13 -5.84 -6.50
CA GLU A 45 -0.11 -5.35 -7.87
C GLU A 45 -0.21 -6.47 -8.92
N TRP A 46 -0.02 -7.74 -8.52
CA TRP A 46 -0.11 -8.88 -9.44
C TRP A 46 -1.55 -9.31 -9.73
N ALA A 47 -2.47 -9.14 -8.78
CA ALA A 47 -3.88 -9.54 -8.90
C ALA A 47 -4.72 -8.86 -7.82
N ASN A 48 -6.02 -8.76 -8.09
CA ASN A 48 -7.05 -8.38 -7.11
C ASN A 48 -8.14 -9.47 -7.05
N GLU A 49 -9.02 -9.37 -6.04
CA GLU A 49 -10.22 -10.21 -5.91
C GLU A 49 -9.94 -11.73 -6.01
N CYS A 50 -8.84 -12.20 -5.41
CA CYS A 50 -8.42 -13.60 -5.47
C CYS A 50 -9.36 -14.58 -4.75
N GLY A 51 -10.44 -14.08 -4.13
CA GLY A 51 -11.40 -14.86 -3.36
C GLY A 51 -10.81 -15.44 -2.08
N GLY A 52 -11.57 -16.30 -1.41
CA GLY A 52 -11.17 -16.93 -0.15
C GLY A 52 -12.05 -16.54 1.02
N THR A 53 -11.49 -16.59 2.23
CA THR A 53 -12.25 -16.31 3.46
C THR A 53 -12.57 -14.83 3.58
N ALA A 54 -13.85 -14.51 3.73
CA ALA A 54 -14.31 -13.15 4.03
C ALA A 54 -13.66 -12.62 5.33
N LEU A 55 -13.56 -11.30 5.46
CA LEU A 55 -13.00 -10.66 6.65
C LEU A 55 -13.83 -11.06 7.90
N ASP A 56 -13.17 -11.65 8.89
CA ASP A 56 -13.68 -11.78 10.25
C ASP A 56 -13.20 -10.58 11.06
N ILE A 57 -14.10 -9.64 11.30
CA ILE A 57 -13.78 -8.42 12.04
C ILE A 57 -13.26 -8.69 13.45
N ASN A 58 -13.66 -9.81 14.07
CA ASN A 58 -13.21 -10.16 15.42
C ASN A 58 -11.73 -10.56 15.45
N ALA A 59 -11.21 -11.08 14.34
CA ALA A 59 -9.78 -11.38 14.19
C ALA A 59 -8.91 -10.12 14.32
N LEU A 60 -9.48 -8.93 14.08
CA LEU A 60 -8.78 -7.64 14.16
C LEU A 60 -8.89 -6.97 15.54
N SER A 61 -9.62 -7.57 16.49
CA SER A 61 -9.90 -6.97 17.81
C SER A 61 -8.64 -6.50 18.55
N SER A 62 -7.53 -7.22 18.42
CA SER A 62 -6.24 -6.89 19.05
C SER A 62 -5.56 -5.63 18.51
N ILE A 63 -5.91 -5.20 17.29
CA ILE A 63 -5.31 -4.03 16.61
C ILE A 63 -6.35 -2.98 16.22
N ARG A 64 -7.60 -3.14 16.67
CA ARG A 64 -8.73 -2.31 16.23
C ARG A 64 -8.51 -0.82 16.46
N SER A 65 -7.96 -0.44 17.62
CA SER A 65 -7.68 0.96 17.93
C SER A 65 -6.66 1.60 16.97
N ASP A 66 -5.68 0.82 16.51
CA ASP A 66 -4.70 1.30 15.54
C ASP A 66 -5.32 1.41 14.15
N LEU A 67 -6.20 0.48 13.76
CA LEU A 67 -6.94 0.58 12.50
C LEU A 67 -7.88 1.80 12.50
N GLU A 68 -8.64 2.04 13.57
CA GLU A 68 -9.53 3.20 13.70
C GLU A 68 -8.79 4.53 13.62
N LYS A 69 -7.52 4.56 14.00
CA LYS A 69 -6.70 5.77 13.99
C LYS A 69 -5.88 5.94 12.72
N TYR A 70 -5.35 4.85 12.17
CA TYR A 70 -4.31 4.90 11.15
C TYR A 70 -4.69 4.22 9.84
N TRP A 71 -5.81 3.50 9.79
CA TRP A 71 -6.38 2.91 8.57
C TRP A 71 -7.89 3.16 8.51
N LEU A 72 -8.33 4.35 8.91
CA LEU A 72 -9.74 4.74 8.89
C LEU A 72 -10.27 4.95 7.48
N SER A 73 -11.57 4.74 7.33
CA SER A 73 -12.34 5.36 6.25
C SER A 73 -12.32 6.88 6.47
N CYS A 74 -11.87 7.64 5.47
CA CYS A 74 -11.82 9.09 5.62
C CYS A 74 -13.24 9.66 5.83
N PRO A 75 -13.48 10.47 6.89
CA PRO A 75 -14.82 10.96 7.23
C PRO A 75 -15.53 11.68 6.08
N GLU A 76 -14.79 12.41 5.24
CA GLU A 76 -15.28 13.13 4.07
C GLU A 76 -15.93 12.24 3.00
N TYR A 77 -15.70 10.91 3.03
CA TYR A 77 -16.32 9.96 2.10
C TYR A 77 -17.59 9.28 2.66
N GLY A 78 -17.89 9.46 3.96
CA GLY A 78 -19.15 9.02 4.55
C GLY A 78 -19.35 7.49 4.68
N SER A 79 -18.29 6.69 4.54
CA SER A 79 -18.31 5.24 4.78
C SER A 79 -17.74 4.90 6.16
N ASP A 80 -18.16 3.79 6.76
CA ASP A 80 -17.62 3.31 8.03
C ASP A 80 -16.33 2.50 7.87
N ASN A 81 -15.58 2.38 8.96
CA ASN A 81 -14.30 1.69 8.99
C ASN A 81 -14.38 0.20 8.65
N GLU A 82 -15.40 -0.52 9.12
CA GLU A 82 -15.48 -1.97 8.92
C GLU A 82 -15.81 -2.31 7.47
N THR A 83 -16.70 -1.53 6.85
CA THR A 83 -16.98 -1.61 5.41
C THR A 83 -15.72 -1.34 4.60
N PHE A 84 -14.92 -0.35 4.98
CA PHE A 84 -13.67 -0.04 4.30
C PHE A 84 -12.61 -1.14 4.47
N TRP A 85 -12.38 -1.65 5.68
CA TRP A 85 -11.44 -2.75 5.91
C TRP A 85 -11.86 -4.02 5.18
N LYS A 86 -13.17 -4.30 5.11
CA LYS A 86 -13.72 -5.41 4.33
C LYS A 86 -13.37 -5.26 2.85
N HIS A 87 -13.54 -4.06 2.28
CA HIS A 87 -13.16 -3.78 0.90
C HIS A 87 -11.67 -4.03 0.65
N GLU A 88 -10.79 -3.47 1.49
CA GLU A 88 -9.34 -3.63 1.36
C GLU A 88 -8.93 -5.10 1.47
N TRP A 89 -9.53 -5.86 2.37
CA TRP A 89 -9.27 -7.29 2.49
C TRP A 89 -9.75 -8.08 1.25
N GLU A 90 -11.02 -7.96 0.88
CA GLU A 90 -11.63 -8.78 -0.17
C GLU A 90 -11.07 -8.47 -1.56
N LYS A 91 -10.71 -7.22 -1.81
CA LYS A 91 -10.15 -6.80 -3.10
C LYS A 91 -8.64 -7.00 -3.17
N HIS A 92 -7.90 -6.74 -2.10
CA HIS A 92 -6.43 -6.72 -2.13
C HIS A 92 -5.81 -7.77 -1.20
N GLY A 93 -6.22 -7.78 0.06
CA GLY A 93 -5.67 -8.67 1.09
C GLY A 93 -5.72 -10.16 0.73
N THR A 94 -6.79 -10.62 0.09
CA THR A 94 -6.95 -12.02 -0.36
C THR A 94 -5.87 -12.49 -1.34
N CYS A 95 -5.23 -11.56 -2.07
CA CYS A 95 -4.18 -11.90 -3.03
C CYS A 95 -2.78 -11.98 -2.40
N SER A 96 -2.63 -11.54 -1.16
CA SER A 96 -1.32 -11.42 -0.49
C SER A 96 -0.73 -12.74 0.00
N GLY A 97 -1.55 -13.77 0.20
CA GLY A 97 -1.17 -15.02 0.86
C GLY A 97 -1.00 -14.91 2.38
N MET A 98 -1.18 -13.73 2.99
CA MET A 98 -1.12 -13.51 4.43
C MET A 98 -2.46 -13.87 5.10
N GLY A 99 -2.40 -14.14 6.41
CA GLY A 99 -3.61 -14.17 7.25
C GLY A 99 -4.21 -12.77 7.41
N GLN A 100 -5.51 -12.68 7.72
CA GLN A 100 -6.21 -11.38 7.88
C GLN A 100 -5.51 -10.45 8.87
N LEU A 101 -5.26 -10.93 10.10
CA LEU A 101 -4.59 -10.14 11.13
C LEU A 101 -3.17 -9.72 10.69
N GLU A 102 -2.42 -10.63 10.07
CA GLU A 102 -1.06 -10.38 9.57
C GLU A 102 -1.05 -9.30 8.49
N PHE A 103 -1.98 -9.34 7.54
CA PHE A 103 -2.10 -8.35 6.46
C PHE A 103 -2.30 -6.94 7.03
N PHE A 104 -3.24 -6.78 7.96
CA PHE A 104 -3.52 -5.49 8.59
C PHE A 104 -2.36 -5.00 9.47
N GLN A 105 -1.73 -5.90 10.24
CA GLN A 105 -0.52 -5.59 11.00
C GLN A 105 0.62 -5.14 10.09
N LYS A 106 0.81 -5.81 8.95
CA LYS A 106 1.85 -5.49 7.97
C LYS A 106 1.63 -4.09 7.40
N GLY A 107 0.41 -3.75 6.98
CA GLY A 107 0.10 -2.40 6.48
C GLY A 107 0.36 -1.32 7.54
N LEU A 108 -0.10 -1.51 8.77
CA LEU A 108 0.15 -0.58 9.89
C LEU A 108 1.64 -0.39 10.17
N ALA A 109 2.41 -1.49 10.18
CA ALA A 109 3.85 -1.45 10.40
C ALA A 109 4.58 -0.70 9.28
N LEU A 110 4.24 -0.97 8.02
CA LEU A 110 4.82 -0.30 6.86
C LEU A 110 4.49 1.20 6.86
N ARG A 111 3.24 1.57 7.14
CA ARG A 111 2.85 2.99 7.31
C ARG A 111 3.74 3.67 8.34
N GLN A 112 3.88 3.07 9.53
CA GLN A 112 4.68 3.66 10.60
C GLN A 112 6.16 3.80 10.22
N GLN A 113 6.72 2.80 9.54
CA GLN A 113 8.12 2.77 9.12
C GLN A 113 8.43 3.78 8.01
N TYR A 114 7.50 3.97 7.07
CA TYR A 114 7.73 4.78 5.87
C TYR A 114 7.01 6.12 5.86
N LEU A 115 6.35 6.49 6.96
CA LEU A 115 5.66 7.77 7.11
C LEU A 115 6.55 8.97 6.78
N SER A 116 7.85 8.91 7.11
CA SER A 116 8.80 9.99 6.84
C SER A 116 9.13 10.20 5.35
N LYS A 117 8.74 9.26 4.48
CA LYS A 117 8.84 9.43 3.01
C LYS A 117 7.70 10.27 2.45
N CYS A 118 6.65 10.49 3.24
CA CYS A 118 5.49 11.25 2.82
C CYS A 118 5.61 12.70 3.29
N SER A 119 5.74 13.62 2.33
CA SER A 119 5.78 15.05 2.60
C SER A 119 5.02 15.80 1.50
N GLY A 120 4.02 16.59 1.89
CA GLY A 120 3.16 17.32 0.96
C GLY A 120 2.11 16.44 0.27
N GLY A 121 1.13 17.07 -0.38
CA GLY A 121 0.03 16.39 -1.07
C GLY A 121 -1.00 15.75 -0.13
N SER A 122 -2.02 15.14 -0.73
CA SER A 122 -3.07 14.38 -0.03
C SER A 122 -2.90 12.87 -0.13
N THR A 123 -1.95 12.40 -0.94
CA THR A 123 -1.63 10.99 -1.17
C THR A 123 -0.12 10.76 -1.12
N CYS A 124 0.30 9.55 -0.77
CA CYS A 124 1.70 9.14 -0.73
C CYS A 124 1.79 7.63 -1.01
N THR A 125 2.73 7.24 -1.87
CA THR A 125 2.89 5.86 -2.30
C THR A 125 4.32 5.38 -2.05
N VAL A 126 4.46 4.16 -1.55
CA VAL A 126 5.75 3.47 -1.39
C VAL A 126 5.62 2.05 -1.92
N CYS A 127 6.52 1.64 -2.81
CA CYS A 127 6.46 0.34 -3.46
C CYS A 127 7.57 -0.57 -2.97
N PHE A 128 7.26 -1.86 -2.95
CA PHE A 128 8.14 -2.90 -2.43
C PHE A 128 8.17 -4.09 -3.37
N ASP A 129 9.29 -4.81 -3.39
CA ASP A 129 9.28 -6.15 -3.96
C ASP A 129 8.32 -7.08 -3.19
N LYS A 130 8.01 -8.26 -3.73
CA LYS A 130 7.06 -9.19 -3.09
C LYS A 130 7.48 -9.64 -1.68
N THR A 131 8.77 -9.50 -1.34
CA THR A 131 9.29 -9.92 -0.03
C THR A 131 9.36 -8.79 0.99
N PHE A 132 9.07 -7.55 0.58
CA PHE A 132 9.29 -6.33 1.38
C PHE A 132 10.76 -6.10 1.78
N ALA A 133 11.71 -6.71 1.08
CA ALA A 133 13.14 -6.58 1.32
C ALA A 133 13.73 -5.34 0.62
N THR A 134 13.18 -4.97 -0.53
CA THR A 134 13.66 -3.84 -1.33
C THR A 134 12.53 -2.88 -1.67
N LEU A 135 12.87 -1.60 -1.76
CA LEU A 135 11.98 -0.59 -2.33
C LEU A 135 12.04 -0.69 -3.85
N GLU A 136 10.89 -0.53 -4.48
CA GLU A 136 10.71 -0.49 -5.93
C GLU A 136 10.23 0.90 -6.36
N ASP A 137 10.37 1.21 -7.65
CA ASP A 137 9.84 2.44 -8.21
C ASP A 137 8.31 2.34 -8.39
N CYS A 138 7.60 3.33 -7.86
CA CYS A 138 6.17 3.47 -8.04
C CYS A 138 5.85 4.30 -9.30
N PRO A 139 4.94 3.84 -10.17
CA PRO A 139 4.34 4.68 -11.20
C PRO A 139 3.70 5.91 -10.55
N GLY A 140 4.01 7.11 -11.03
CA GLY A 140 3.30 8.33 -10.60
C GLY A 140 3.75 8.93 -9.27
N SER A 141 4.86 8.46 -8.66
CA SER A 141 5.53 9.19 -7.57
C SER A 141 6.39 10.37 -8.07
N GLU A 142 6.43 10.63 -9.37
CA GLU A 142 6.97 11.88 -9.90
C GLU A 142 6.02 13.02 -9.57
N THR A 143 6.27 13.67 -8.43
CA THR A 143 5.99 15.10 -8.34
C THR A 143 6.73 15.76 -9.49
N MET A 144 5.98 16.21 -10.49
CA MET A 144 6.49 17.12 -11.50
C MET A 144 7.12 18.30 -10.74
N VAL A 145 8.44 18.40 -10.81
CA VAL A 145 9.20 19.60 -10.44
C VAL A 145 8.95 20.71 -11.45
#